data_AF-A0A1G1PCH7-F1
#
_entry.id   AF-A0A1G1PCH7-F1
#
_cell.length_a   1.000
_cell.length_b   1.000
_cell.length_c   1.000
_cell.angle_alpha   90.00
_cell.angle_beta   90.00
_cell.angle_gamma   90.00
#
_symmetry.space_group_name_H-M   'P 1'
#
loop_
_entity.id
_entity.type
_entity.pdbx_description
1 polymer ?
#
loop_
_entity_poly.entity_id
_entity_poly.type
_entity_poly.pdbx_seq_one_letter_code
_entity_poly.pdbx_strand_id
1 'polypeptide(L)'
;MGGWCGYYTTLKKPGHLIAPTPGAAGQSDRSEEQYWDGSAHTTITFWVRGERGGESFMIGLSDRHWDKVGDSVKSEVIGKYLPAGKVTTQWQKAVVPLDTFFVDYAKLGSIAISFESDAFPDGQGTGTIYLDDLAFE
;
A
#
# COMPACT_ATOMS: atom_id res chain seq x y z
N MET A 1 18.79 8.54 -6.27
CA MET A 1 18.21 7.37 -5.58
C MET A 1 17.40 7.91 -4.42
N GLY A 2 16.09 8.09 -4.60
CA GLY A 2 15.20 8.43 -3.50
C GLY A 2 14.96 7.17 -2.68
N GLY A 3 15.19 7.21 -1.37
CA GLY A 3 14.84 6.13 -0.47
C GLY A 3 13.32 6.08 -0.30
N TRP A 4 12.78 4.86 -0.18
CA TRP A 4 11.38 4.67 0.14
C TRP A 4 11.06 5.25 1.55
N CYS A 5 10.09 6.16 1.64
CA CYS A 5 9.62 6.76 2.88
C CYS A 5 8.17 6.37 3.13
N GLY A 6 7.96 5.36 3.98
CA GLY A 6 6.61 4.90 4.30
C GLY A 6 6.55 3.77 5.31
N TYR A 7 5.34 3.26 5.50
CA TYR A 7 5.05 1.99 6.17
C TYR A 7 4.28 1.10 5.21
N TYR A 8 4.47 -0.22 5.26
CA TYR A 8 3.64 -1.14 4.48
C TYR A 8 3.18 -2.32 5.32
N THR A 9 2.04 -2.88 4.92
CA THR A 9 1.58 -4.18 5.40
C THR A 9 1.54 -5.16 4.24
N THR A 10 1.97 -6.39 4.50
CA THR A 10 2.06 -7.44 3.49
C THR A 10 0.70 -8.14 3.35
N LEU A 11 0.21 -8.26 2.12
CA LEU A 11 -1.00 -9.01 1.77
C LEU A 11 -0.66 -10.44 1.33
N LYS A 12 0.48 -10.62 0.64
CA LYS A 12 0.94 -11.92 0.18
C LYS A 12 1.38 -12.82 1.34
N LYS A 13 1.30 -14.14 1.14
CA LYS A 13 1.99 -15.12 1.98
C LYS A 13 3.39 -15.38 1.43
N PRO A 14 4.46 -15.09 2.20
CA PRO A 14 5.82 -15.38 1.76
C PRO A 14 6.01 -16.86 1.48
N GLY A 15 6.78 -17.18 0.44
CA GLY A 15 7.21 -18.55 0.16
C GLY A 15 8.11 -19.08 1.29
N HIS A 16 7.92 -20.34 1.66
CA HIS A 16 8.76 -21.02 2.66
C HIS A 16 9.82 -21.87 1.97
N LEU A 17 10.92 -22.13 2.69
CA LEU A 17 11.95 -23.06 2.23
C LEU A 17 11.34 -24.46 2.12
N ILE A 18 11.47 -25.09 0.96
CA ILE A 18 11.13 -26.49 0.73
C ILE A 18 12.43 -27.30 0.95
N ALA A 19 12.32 -28.51 1.48
CA ALA A 19 13.48 -29.40 1.53
C ALA A 19 13.90 -29.78 0.10
N PRO A 20 15.20 -29.79 -0.24
CA PRO A 20 15.65 -30.13 -1.57
C PRO A 20 15.13 -31.50 -2.00
N THR A 21 14.51 -31.55 -3.19
CA THR A 21 14.16 -32.84 -3.79
C THR A 21 15.45 -33.52 -4.25
N PRO A 22 15.82 -34.71 -3.73
CA PRO A 22 17.04 -35.38 -4.16
C PRO A 22 17.01 -35.64 -5.68
N GLY A 23 17.95 -35.05 -6.42
CA GLY A 23 18.07 -35.20 -7.88
C GLY A 23 17.56 -34.03 -8.72
N ALA A 24 16.95 -32.99 -8.13
CA ALA A 24 16.57 -31.77 -8.84
C ALA A 24 17.67 -30.69 -8.69
N ALA A 25 18.70 -30.75 -9.52
CA ALA A 25 19.72 -29.70 -9.54
C ALA A 25 19.18 -28.44 -10.24
N GLY A 26 19.09 -27.32 -9.51
CA GLY A 26 18.94 -25.98 -10.10
C GLY A 26 17.62 -25.26 -9.92
N GLN A 27 16.67 -25.79 -9.14
CA GLN A 27 15.46 -25.05 -8.78
C GLN A 27 15.61 -24.51 -7.35
N SER A 28 15.45 -23.20 -7.15
CA SER A 28 15.48 -22.61 -5.82
C SER A 28 14.34 -23.22 -4.99
N ASP A 29 14.65 -24.01 -3.95
CA ASP A 29 13.68 -24.69 -3.09
C ASP A 29 12.92 -23.70 -2.18
N ARG A 30 12.17 -22.77 -2.77
CA ARG A 30 11.16 -21.98 -2.08
C ARG A 30 9.81 -22.27 -2.73
N SER A 31 8.78 -22.51 -1.92
CA SER A 31 7.42 -22.51 -2.44
C SER A 31 7.15 -21.17 -3.13
N GLU A 32 6.36 -21.18 -4.20
CA GLU A 32 5.98 -19.92 -4.84
C GLU A 32 5.29 -18.99 -3.83
N GLU A 33 5.59 -17.69 -3.94
CA GLU A 33 4.90 -16.67 -3.15
C GLU A 33 3.42 -16.64 -3.54
N GLN A 34 2.54 -16.73 -2.55
CA GLN A 34 1.10 -16.67 -2.79
C GLN A 34 0.62 -15.24 -2.60
N TYR A 35 0.49 -14.52 -3.71
CA TYR A 35 -0.15 -13.21 -3.74
C TYR A 35 -1.64 -13.31 -3.43
N TRP A 36 -2.19 -12.23 -2.87
CA TRP A 36 -3.61 -12.15 -2.53
C TRP A 36 -4.44 -11.71 -3.74
N ASP A 37 -5.60 -12.35 -3.94
CA ASP A 37 -6.54 -11.98 -4.99
C ASP A 37 -7.60 -11.03 -4.42
N GLY A 38 -7.47 -9.75 -4.77
CA GLY A 38 -8.38 -8.69 -4.38
C GLY A 38 -9.43 -8.36 -5.43
N SER A 39 -9.54 -9.13 -6.52
CA SER A 39 -10.37 -8.79 -7.68
C SER A 39 -11.88 -8.71 -7.39
N ALA A 40 -12.33 -9.23 -6.24
CA ALA A 40 -13.72 -9.15 -5.79
C ALA A 40 -14.08 -7.80 -5.15
N HIS A 41 -13.09 -6.96 -4.86
CA HIS A 41 -13.27 -5.66 -4.21
C HIS A 41 -13.19 -4.52 -5.23
N THR A 42 -13.66 -3.35 -4.83
CA THR A 42 -13.67 -2.16 -5.68
C THR A 42 -12.99 -0.97 -5.03
N THR A 43 -12.79 -1.00 -3.72
CA THR A 43 -12.20 0.11 -2.97
C THR A 43 -11.26 -0.37 -1.87
N ILE A 44 -10.33 0.50 -1.49
CA ILE A 44 -9.63 0.44 -0.20
C ILE A 44 -10.25 1.50 0.69
N THR A 45 -10.62 1.13 1.90
CA THR A 45 -11.16 2.07 2.88
C THR A 45 -10.43 1.99 4.21
N PHE A 46 -10.42 3.10 4.93
CA PHE A 46 -9.87 3.20 6.28
C PHE A 46 -10.35 4.49 6.93
N TRP A 47 -10.37 4.53 8.26
CA TRP A 47 -10.50 5.76 9.02
C TRP A 47 -9.15 6.44 9.16
N VAL A 48 -9.12 7.76 9.04
CA VAL A 48 -7.92 8.57 9.26
C VAL A 48 -8.22 9.85 10.02
N ARG A 49 -7.29 10.22 10.91
CA ARG A 49 -7.16 11.57 11.45
C ARG A 49 -5.68 11.93 11.62
N GLY A 50 -5.40 13.22 11.66
CA GLY A 50 -4.10 13.77 12.00
C GLY A 50 -3.97 14.10 13.48
N GLU A 51 -2.75 14.34 13.93
CA GLU A 51 -2.47 14.95 15.23
C GLU A 51 -2.83 16.45 15.22
N ARG A 52 -2.49 17.15 14.14
CA ARG A 52 -2.65 18.61 13.99
C ARG A 52 -3.65 19.00 12.91
N GLY A 53 -3.94 18.08 11.98
CA GLY A 53 -4.71 18.36 10.77
C GLY A 53 -3.82 19.01 9.70
N GLY A 54 -4.12 18.71 8.43
CA GLY A 54 -3.31 19.14 7.28
C GLY A 54 -2.15 18.20 6.94
N GLU A 55 -1.95 17.11 7.68
CA GLU A 55 -1.03 16.05 7.28
C GLU A 55 -1.39 15.49 5.90
N SER A 56 -0.37 15.09 5.14
CA SER A 56 -0.51 14.66 3.76
C SER A 56 0.28 13.39 3.51
N PHE A 57 -0.29 12.48 2.73
CA PHE A 57 0.31 11.21 2.34
C PHE A 57 -0.48 10.62 1.15
N MET A 58 0.05 9.53 0.59
CA MET A 58 -0.59 8.73 -0.45
C MET A 58 -0.72 7.28 0.01
N ILE A 59 -1.64 6.52 -0.60
CA ILE A 59 -1.68 5.07 -0.47
C ILE A 59 -0.90 4.47 -1.64
N GLY A 60 -0.06 3.49 -1.36
CA GLY A 60 0.59 2.66 -2.37
C GLY A 60 -0.04 1.28 -2.44
N LEU A 61 -0.22 0.74 -3.64
CA LEU A 61 -0.62 -0.64 -3.87
C LEU A 61 0.40 -1.33 -4.76
N SER A 62 0.91 -2.49 -4.34
CA SER A 62 1.80 -3.30 -5.14
C SER A 62 1.12 -4.58 -5.60
N ASP A 63 1.36 -4.97 -6.86
CA ASP A 63 1.15 -6.32 -7.34
C ASP A 63 2.48 -7.09 -7.39
N ARG A 64 2.46 -8.30 -7.96
CA ARG A 64 3.66 -9.11 -8.19
C ARG A 64 4.79 -8.40 -8.94
N HIS A 65 4.49 -7.48 -9.85
CA HIS A 65 5.53 -6.75 -10.56
C HIS A 65 6.20 -5.74 -9.63
N TRP A 66 5.40 -4.89 -9.00
CA TRP A 66 5.88 -3.81 -8.13
C TRP A 66 6.55 -4.31 -6.85
N ASP A 67 6.03 -5.39 -6.28
CA ASP A 67 6.61 -6.07 -5.12
C ASP A 67 8.05 -6.58 -5.39
N LYS A 68 8.34 -7.08 -6.60
CA LYS A 68 9.71 -7.48 -6.98
C LYS A 68 10.66 -6.31 -7.16
N VAL A 69 10.14 -5.16 -7.55
CA VAL A 69 10.90 -3.91 -7.69
C VAL A 69 11.13 -3.25 -6.32
N GLY A 70 10.33 -3.64 -5.30
CA GLY A 70 10.38 -3.04 -3.97
C GLY A 70 9.66 -1.70 -3.92
N ASP A 71 8.62 -1.52 -4.72
CA ASP A 71 7.85 -0.27 -4.83
C ASP A 71 6.34 -0.55 -5.00
N SER A 72 5.54 0.49 -5.25
CA SER A 72 4.08 0.41 -5.40
C SER A 72 3.56 1.53 -6.30
N VAL A 73 2.41 1.30 -6.94
CA VAL A 73 1.67 2.38 -7.62
C VAL A 73 1.00 3.24 -6.55
N LYS A 74 1.19 4.56 -6.61
CA LYS A 74 0.64 5.51 -5.64
C LYS A 74 -0.71 6.06 -6.10
N SER A 75 -1.59 6.26 -5.13
CA SER A 75 -2.79 7.08 -5.31
C SER A 75 -2.43 8.55 -5.41
N GLU A 76 -3.44 9.38 -5.63
CA GLU A 76 -3.35 10.81 -5.36
C GLU A 76 -3.19 11.07 -3.85
N VAL A 77 -2.93 12.33 -3.51
CA VAL A 77 -2.91 12.78 -2.11
C VAL A 77 -4.22 12.44 -1.43
N ILE A 78 -4.14 11.90 -0.21
CA ILE A 78 -5.28 11.32 0.49
C ILE A 78 -6.47 12.28 0.65
N GLY A 79 -6.20 13.59 0.71
CA GLY A 79 -7.23 14.63 0.78
C GLY A 79 -8.30 14.51 -0.30
N LYS A 80 -7.94 14.05 -1.51
CA LYS A 80 -8.87 13.80 -2.63
C LYS A 80 -9.97 12.79 -2.27
N TYR A 81 -9.68 11.87 -1.37
CA TYR A 81 -10.55 10.76 -0.99
C TYR A 81 -11.22 10.97 0.38
N LEU A 82 -11.11 12.18 0.95
CA LEU A 82 -11.69 12.54 2.24
C LEU A 82 -12.84 13.54 2.08
N PRO A 83 -13.92 13.44 2.87
CA PRO A 83 -15.04 14.37 2.81
C PRO A 83 -14.64 15.84 3.00
N ALA A 84 -13.67 16.14 3.88
CA ALA A 84 -13.20 17.51 4.10
C ALA A 84 -12.15 17.99 3.07
N GLY A 85 -11.77 17.16 2.09
CA GLY A 85 -10.71 17.46 1.14
C GLY A 85 -9.29 17.44 1.72
N LYS A 86 -9.14 17.09 3.02
CA LYS A 86 -7.88 17.06 3.75
C LYS A 86 -7.98 16.21 5.01
N VAL A 87 -6.82 15.82 5.55
CA VAL A 87 -6.74 15.24 6.89
C VAL A 87 -7.09 16.32 7.92
N THR A 88 -7.96 15.97 8.87
CA THR A 88 -8.35 16.83 10.00
C THR A 88 -8.02 16.13 11.31
N THR A 89 -8.22 16.80 12.44
CA THR A 89 -8.07 16.18 13.77
C THR A 89 -9.23 15.25 14.13
N GLN A 90 -10.29 15.21 13.32
CA GLN A 90 -11.44 14.33 13.49
C GLN A 90 -11.33 13.12 12.56
N TRP A 91 -11.79 11.96 13.03
CA TRP A 91 -11.84 10.75 12.22
C TRP A 91 -12.74 10.95 10.99
N GLN A 92 -12.20 10.57 9.83
CA GLN A 92 -12.91 10.58 8.55
C GLN A 92 -12.63 9.25 7.84
N LYS A 93 -13.65 8.66 7.20
CA LYS A 93 -13.46 7.49 6.35
C LYS A 93 -12.93 7.94 4.99
N ALA A 94 -11.74 7.47 4.62
CA ALA A 94 -11.21 7.54 3.27
C ALA A 94 -11.79 6.41 2.43
N VAL A 95 -12.13 6.72 1.18
CA VAL A 95 -12.59 5.72 0.20
C VAL A 95 -11.77 5.91 -1.08
N VAL A 96 -10.81 5.00 -1.30
CA VAL A 96 -9.90 5.04 -2.45
C VAL A 96 -10.33 3.96 -3.46
N PRO A 97 -10.84 4.35 -4.64
CA PRO A 97 -11.18 3.39 -5.69
C PRO A 97 -9.98 2.57 -6.15
N LEU A 98 -10.14 1.26 -6.36
CA LEU A 98 -9.05 0.40 -6.83
C LEU A 98 -8.59 0.74 -8.25
N ASP A 99 -9.48 1.25 -9.10
CA ASP A 99 -9.17 1.70 -10.46
C ASP A 99 -8.21 2.92 -10.52
N THR A 100 -7.95 3.54 -9.37
CA THR A 100 -6.86 4.51 -9.21
C THR A 100 -5.48 3.87 -9.43
N PHE A 101 -5.35 2.58 -9.15
CA PHE A 101 -4.09 1.84 -9.22
C PHE A 101 -4.03 0.99 -10.48
N PHE A 102 -3.04 1.25 -11.34
CA PHE A 102 -2.78 0.42 -12.51
C PHE A 102 -1.89 -0.78 -12.13
N VAL A 103 -2.51 -1.80 -11.54
CA VAL A 103 -1.87 -3.03 -11.04
C VAL A 103 -2.73 -4.27 -11.31
N ASP A 104 -2.15 -5.46 -11.23
CA ASP A 104 -2.88 -6.73 -11.29
C ASP A 104 -3.54 -7.07 -9.93
N TYR A 105 -4.85 -6.86 -9.82
CA TYR A 105 -5.62 -7.13 -8.58
C TYR A 105 -5.68 -8.61 -8.19
N ALA A 106 -5.41 -9.54 -9.12
CA ALA A 106 -5.37 -10.97 -8.80
C ALA A 106 -4.06 -11.38 -8.11
N LYS A 107 -3.09 -10.44 -8.01
CA LYS A 107 -1.72 -10.69 -7.54
C LYS A 107 -1.21 -9.58 -6.63
N LEU A 108 -2.01 -9.14 -5.65
CA LEU A 108 -1.63 -8.07 -4.73
C LEU A 108 -0.59 -8.52 -3.69
N GLY A 109 0.43 -7.68 -3.50
CA GLY A 109 1.58 -7.91 -2.63
C GLY A 109 1.50 -7.17 -1.30
N SER A 110 1.24 -5.86 -1.34
CA SER A 110 1.23 -4.99 -0.15
C SER A 110 0.37 -3.72 -0.34
N ILE A 111 -0.09 -3.16 0.77
CA ILE A 111 -0.54 -1.77 0.86
C ILE A 111 0.53 -0.97 1.60
N ALA A 112 0.86 0.22 1.10
CA ALA A 112 1.78 1.16 1.70
C ALA A 112 1.11 2.49 2.07
N ILE A 113 1.58 3.10 3.14
CA ILE A 113 1.37 4.50 3.50
C ILE A 113 2.63 5.25 3.10
N SER A 114 2.53 6.17 2.14
CA SER A 114 3.66 6.80 1.49
C SER A 114 3.73 8.30 1.79
N PHE A 115 4.86 8.73 2.34
CA PHE A 115 5.16 10.13 2.67
C PHE A 115 6.23 10.68 1.70
N GLU A 116 5.97 10.55 0.40
CA GLU A 116 6.88 11.02 -0.64
C GLU A 116 6.79 12.55 -0.78
N SER A 117 7.84 13.17 -1.34
CA SER A 117 7.92 14.63 -1.51
C SER A 117 6.69 15.20 -2.22
N ASP A 118 6.16 14.47 -3.19
CA ASP A 118 5.05 14.89 -4.04
C ASP A 118 3.71 14.95 -3.28
N ALA A 119 3.64 14.35 -2.08
CA ALA A 119 2.51 14.53 -1.19
C ALA A 119 2.50 15.93 -0.53
N PHE A 120 3.60 16.68 -0.60
CA PHE A 120 3.76 17.96 0.08
C PHE A 120 4.02 19.09 -0.93
N PRO A 121 3.29 20.21 -0.87
CA PRO A 121 3.47 21.33 -1.81
C PRO A 121 4.91 21.87 -1.86
N ASP A 122 5.60 21.88 -0.71
CA ASP A 122 6.99 22.36 -0.60
C ASP A 122 8.02 21.22 -0.68
N GLY A 123 7.60 20.01 -1.06
CA GLY A 123 8.46 18.82 -1.14
C GLY A 123 8.85 18.21 0.21
N GLN A 124 8.36 18.76 1.32
CA GLN A 124 8.69 18.33 2.67
C GLN A 124 7.48 18.45 3.61
N GLY A 125 7.44 17.59 4.62
CA GLY A 125 6.38 17.63 5.64
C GLY A 125 6.77 16.89 6.91
N THR A 126 6.05 17.15 8.00
CA THR A 126 6.21 16.44 9.26
C THR A 126 4.87 16.40 9.99
N GLY A 127 4.53 15.25 10.54
CA GLY A 127 3.27 15.07 11.27
C GLY A 127 3.04 13.62 11.65
N THR A 128 1.97 13.40 12.39
CA THR A 128 1.53 12.08 12.82
C THR A 128 0.12 11.86 12.29
N ILE A 129 -0.09 10.72 11.64
CA ILE A 129 -1.42 10.26 11.26
C ILE A 129 -1.80 9.05 12.10
N TYR A 130 -3.09 8.88 12.31
CA TYR A 130 -3.70 7.70 12.93
C TYR A 130 -4.60 7.05 11.90
N LEU A 131 -4.49 5.74 11.77
CA LEU A 131 -5.29 4.94 10.84
C LEU A 131 -6.04 3.88 11.63
N ASP A 132 -7.27 3.57 11.20
CA ASP A 132 -8.08 2.50 11.77
C ASP A 132 -8.93 1.81 10.68
N ASP A 133 -9.33 0.56 10.93
CA ASP A 133 -10.16 -0.27 10.05
C ASP A 133 -9.74 -0.27 8.56
N LEU A 134 -8.45 -0.52 8.28
CA LEU A 134 -7.99 -0.70 6.89
C LEU A 134 -8.61 -1.96 6.27
N ALA A 135 -9.36 -1.80 5.19
CA ALA A 135 -10.08 -2.87 4.52
C ALA A 135 -10.09 -2.72 2.99
N PHE A 136 -10.19 -3.85 2.29
CA PHE A 136 -10.69 -3.90 0.92
C PHE A 136 -12.21 -4.12 0.99
N GLU A 137 -12.98 -3.28 0.29
CA GLU A 137 -14.45 -3.37 0.18
C GLU A 137 -14.87 -3.55 -1.28
#